data_AF-A0A3C0I0W5-F1
#
_entry.id   AF-A0A3C0I0W5-F1
#
_cell.length_a   1.000
_cell.length_b   1.000
_cell.length_c   1.000
_cell.angle_alpha   90.00
_cell.angle_beta   90.00
_cell.angle_gamma   90.00
#
_symmetry.space_group_name_H-M   'P 1'
#
loop_
_entity.id
_entity.type
_entity.pdbx_description
1 polymer ?
#
loop_
_entity_poly.entity_id
_entity_poly.type
_entity_poly.pdbx_seq_one_letter_code
_entity_poly.pdbx_strand_id
1 'polypeptide(L)' 'MKKLLVLLLIPFVVGLFGHITDAANKTHVKKLKKTQKCNRCNLSGAKLNGIRLTRARLRGANLRRARLRGAKLR' A
#
# COMPACT_ATOMS: atom_id res chain seq x y z
N MET A 1 -27.63 -0.68 37.94
CA MET A 1 -27.06 -1.69 37.02
C MET A 1 -27.32 -1.31 35.57
N LYS A 2 -26.66 -0.26 35.05
CA LYS A 2 -26.85 0.24 33.67
C LYS A 2 -25.52 0.43 32.91
N LYS A 3 -24.39 0.32 33.62
CA LYS A 3 -23.04 0.59 33.12
C LYS A 3 -22.31 -0.66 32.57
N LEU A 4 -22.92 -1.84 32.73
CA LEU A 4 -22.33 -3.12 32.29
C LEU A 4 -22.64 -3.46 30.81
N LEU A 5 -23.70 -2.90 30.23
CA LEU A 5 -24.12 -3.18 28.85
C LEU A 5 -23.19 -2.51 27.80
N VAL A 6 -22.49 -1.45 28.17
CA VAL A 6 -21.65 -0.65 27.24
C VAL A 6 -20.35 -1.38 26.87
N LEU A 7 -19.88 -2.32 27.71
CA LEU A 7 -18.59 -3.03 27.52
C LEU A 7 -18.63 -4.12 26.44
N LEU A 8 -19.81 -4.64 26.08
CA LEU A 8 -19.95 -5.69 25.05
C LEU A 8 -20.03 -5.14 23.61
N LEU A 9 -20.24 -3.84 23.43
CA LEU A 9 -20.31 -3.20 22.11
C LEU A 9 -18.98 -2.59 21.65
N ILE A 10 -17.97 -2.55 22.54
CA ILE A 10 -16.66 -1.94 22.27
C ILE A 10 -15.87 -2.65 21.16
N PRO A 11 -15.85 -3.99 21.01
CA PRO A 11 -15.16 -4.61 19.88
C PRO A 11 -15.86 -4.39 18.52
N PHE A 12 -17.10 -3.87 18.50
CA PHE A 12 -17.82 -3.55 17.26
C PHE A 12 -17.48 -2.15 16.71
N VAL A 13 -17.25 -1.18 17.60
CA VAL A 13 -16.91 0.21 17.20
C VAL A 13 -15.45 0.31 16.72
N VAL A 14 -14.54 -0.47 17.32
CA VAL A 14 -13.11 -0.48 16.92
C VAL A 14 -12.91 -1.05 15.51
N GLY A 15 -13.82 -1.92 15.04
CA GLY A 15 -13.80 -2.43 13.66
C GLY A 15 -14.10 -1.38 12.59
N LEU A 16 -14.84 -0.31 12.93
CA LEU A 16 -15.19 0.76 11.98
C LEU A 16 -14.08 1.80 11.76
N PHE A 17 -13.11 1.90 12.66
CA PHE A 17 -12.02 2.90 12.56
C PHE A 17 -10.75 2.36 11.86
N GLY A 18 -10.70 1.06 11.54
CA GLY A 18 -9.48 0.38 11.09
C GLY A 18 -9.24 0.27 9.59
N HIS A 19 -10.12 0.77 8.72
CA HIS A 19 -9.98 0.58 7.26
C HIS A 19 -9.47 1.81 6.50
N ILE A 20 -8.45 2.51 7.00
CA ILE A 20 -7.63 3.37 6.14
C ILE A 20 -6.71 2.47 5.33
N THR A 21 -7.25 1.81 4.30
CA THR A 21 -6.40 1.22 3.27
C THR A 21 -5.85 2.35 2.43
N ASP A 22 -4.62 2.74 2.73
CA ASP A 22 -3.77 3.58 1.90
C ASP A 22 -3.71 2.92 0.51
N ALA A 23 -4.60 3.37 -0.39
CA ALA A 23 -4.88 2.75 -1.68
C ALA A 23 -3.78 3.09 -2.70
N ALA A 24 -2.52 2.88 -2.34
CA ALA A 24 -1.52 2.54 -3.32
C ALA A 24 -1.93 1.18 -3.87
N ASN A 25 -2.62 1.18 -5.02
CA ASN A 25 -3.18 0.02 -5.72
C ASN A 25 -2.33 -1.24 -5.48
N LYS A 26 -2.72 -2.03 -4.45
CA LYS A 26 -1.91 -3.13 -3.93
C LYS A 26 -1.62 -4.14 -5.05
N THR A 27 -2.51 -4.22 -6.03
CA THR A 27 -2.40 -5.05 -7.22
C THR A 27 -1.20 -4.67 -8.10
N HIS A 28 -0.96 -3.37 -8.33
CA HIS A 28 0.18 -2.92 -9.13
C HIS A 28 1.51 -3.10 -8.40
N VAL A 29 1.55 -2.82 -7.10
CA VAL A 29 2.76 -3.05 -6.28
C VAL A 29 3.10 -4.53 -6.24
N LYS A 30 2.11 -5.42 -6.07
CA LYS A 30 2.31 -6.88 -6.12
C LYS A 30 2.83 -7.33 -7.48
N LYS A 31 2.24 -6.84 -8.57
CA LYS A 31 2.68 -7.13 -9.95
C LYS A 31 4.13 -6.70 -10.16
N LEU A 32 4.48 -5.48 -9.75
CA LEU A 32 5.85 -4.97 -9.83
C LEU A 32 6.84 -5.84 -9.05
N LYS A 33 6.50 -6.24 -7.81
CA LYS A 33 7.37 -7.11 -7.00
C LYS A 33 7.58 -8.49 -7.62
N LYS A 34 6.53 -9.09 -8.18
CA LYS A 34 6.58 -10.45 -8.74
C LYS A 34 7.26 -10.49 -10.11
N THR A 35 7.00 -9.50 -10.95
CA THR A 35 7.34 -9.57 -12.38
C THR A 35 8.38 -8.55 -12.81
N GLN A 36 8.71 -7.58 -11.96
CA GLN A 36 9.48 -6.39 -12.30
C GLN A 36 8.92 -5.63 -13.52
N LYS A 37 7.63 -5.82 -13.85
CA LYS A 37 6.96 -5.18 -14.98
C LYS A 37 5.72 -4.45 -14.50
N CYS A 38 5.70 -3.13 -14.70
CA CYS A 38 4.56 -2.28 -14.37
C CYS A 38 4.48 -1.07 -15.30
N ASN A 39 4.45 -1.32 -16.61
CA ASN A 39 4.22 -0.27 -17.60
C ASN A 39 2.84 0.36 -17.38
N ARG A 40 2.79 1.71 -17.39
CA ARG A 40 1.57 2.50 -17.19
C ARG A 40 0.84 2.25 -15.86
N CYS A 41 1.49 1.62 -14.88
CA CYS A 41 0.87 1.38 -13.59
C CYS A 41 0.70 2.68 -12.80
N ASN A 42 -0.44 2.84 -12.15
CA ASN A 42 -0.55 3.80 -11.06
C ASN A 42 0.09 3.22 -9.78
N LEU A 43 1.22 3.78 -9.38
CA LEU A 43 1.98 3.48 -8.17
C LEU A 43 2.07 4.72 -7.27
N SER A 44 1.17 5.69 -7.43
CA SER A 44 1.18 6.91 -6.65
C SER A 44 1.02 6.60 -5.16
N GLY A 45 1.83 7.21 -4.31
CA GLY A 45 1.83 6.96 -2.86
C GLY A 45 2.38 5.59 -2.45
N ALA A 46 2.84 4.75 -3.39
CA ALA A 46 3.27 3.40 -3.07
C ALA A 46 4.48 3.37 -2.12
N LYS A 47 4.43 2.49 -1.11
CA LYS A 47 5.56 2.19 -0.24
C LYS A 47 6.49 1.20 -0.95
N LEU A 48 7.51 1.72 -1.61
CA LEU A 48 8.48 0.97 -2.42
C LEU A 48 9.90 0.99 -1.81
N ASN A 49 10.04 1.36 -0.53
CA ASN A 49 11.30 1.40 0.18
C ASN A 49 12.01 0.03 0.13
N GLY A 50 13.33 0.04 -0.12
CA GLY A 50 14.15 -1.18 -0.14
C GLY A 50 13.89 -2.14 -1.31
N ILE A 51 12.96 -1.84 -2.23
CA ILE A 51 12.65 -2.75 -3.34
C ILE A 51 13.80 -2.77 -4.35
N ARG A 52 14.13 -3.96 -4.86
CA ARG A 52 15.02 -4.12 -6.02
C ARG A 52 14.26 -3.83 -7.31
N LEU A 53 14.48 -2.65 -7.86
CA LEU A 53 13.91 -2.18 -9.13
C LEU A 53 14.91 -2.25 -10.28
N THR A 54 16.08 -2.87 -10.08
CA THR A 54 17.06 -3.16 -11.13
C THR A 54 16.38 -3.87 -12.30
N ARG A 55 16.50 -3.29 -13.51
CA ARG A 55 15.84 -3.75 -14.75
C ARG A 55 14.30 -3.74 -14.75
N ALA A 56 13.66 -3.04 -13.80
CA ALA A 56 12.20 -2.97 -13.77
C ALA A 56 11.64 -2.16 -14.96
N ARG A 57 10.62 -2.70 -15.63
CA ARG A 57 9.92 -2.03 -16.72
C ARG A 57 8.81 -1.15 -16.15
N LEU A 58 9.11 0.13 -15.97
CA LEU A 58 8.22 1.14 -15.38
C LEU A 58 7.78 2.21 -16.39
N ARG A 59 7.84 1.93 -17.70
CA ARG A 59 7.55 2.93 -18.74
C ARG A 59 6.12 3.48 -18.57
N GLY A 60 6.03 4.79 -18.38
CA GLY A 60 4.75 5.49 -18.17
C GLY A 60 4.08 5.23 -16.81
N ALA A 61 4.76 4.60 -15.85
CA ALA A 61 4.20 4.40 -14.51
C ALA A 61 4.11 5.73 -13.74
N ASN A 62 3.01 5.94 -13.01
CA ASN A 62 2.86 7.08 -12.12
C ASN A 62 3.46 6.75 -10.75
N LEU A 63 4.57 7.39 -10.40
CA LEU A 63 5.28 7.25 -9.12
C LEU A 63 5.09 8.46 -8.19
N ARG A 64 4.12 9.34 -8.46
CA ARG A 64 3.89 10.55 -7.66
C ARG A 64 3.71 10.21 -6.18
N ARG A 65 4.49 10.85 -5.29
CA ARG A 65 4.51 10.59 -3.83
C ARG A 65 4.89 9.14 -3.43
N ALA A 66 5.44 8.33 -4.34
CA ALA A 66 5.92 7.00 -3.97
C ALA A 66 7.16 7.10 -3.06
N ARG A 67 7.23 6.25 -2.03
CA ARG A 67 8.37 6.19 -1.12
C ARG A 67 9.39 5.20 -1.68
N LEU A 68 10.54 5.70 -2.13
CA LEU A 68 11.60 4.92 -2.79
C LEU A 68 12.89 4.83 -1.97
N ARG A 69 12.85 5.15 -0.66
CA ARG A 69 14.05 5.18 0.19
C ARG A 69 14.73 3.81 0.18
N GLY A 70 16.00 3.77 -0.23
CA GLY A 70 16.79 2.53 -0.33
C GLY A 70 16.36 1.58 -1.46
N ALA A 71 15.49 2.00 -2.38
CA ALA A 71 15.18 1.21 -3.56
C ALA A 71 16.42 1.09 -4.46
N LYS A 72 16.71 -0.12 -4.95
CA LYS A 72 17.85 -0.35 -5.85
C LYS A 72 17.41 -0.08 -7.29
N LEU A 73 17.78 1.08 -7.81
CA LEU A 73 17.66 1.49 -9.21
C LEU A 73 19.06 1.39 -9.80
N ARG A 74 19.26 0.53 -10.79
CA ARG A 74 20.54 0.38 -11.48
C ARG A 74 20.25 0.39 -12.96
#